data_AF-A0A0B2UI77-F1
#
_entry.id   AF-A0A0B2UI77-F1
#
_cell.length_a   1.000
_cell.length_b   1.000
_cell.length_c   1.000
_cell.angle_alpha   90.00
_cell.angle_beta   90.00
_cell.angle_gamma   90.00
#
_symmetry.space_group_name_H-M   'P 1'
#
loop_
_entity.id
_entity.type
_entity.pdbx_description
1 polymer ?
#
loop_
_entity_poly.entity_id
_entity_poly.type
_entity_poly.pdbx_seq_one_letter_code
_entity_poly.pdbx_strand_id
1 'polypeptide(L)'
;MGNWDAPFFSIDELNEFAQEIYKSNPELDLQYFEGAMILERAMRPAANKYWENWQQKHKERIANIEHQKSLKAQKQQERKEKLLKRLEFEKTLENSCYYFSVFEKNKEVFPFGLDQTPFFAYEEAEKAMQRYELFYSEKDFYIGLGALDLDYMLRGDGKTEEVEQHWINQHKQRLELLFNEGDFLGHGSYFSTAEEKNDYQHWLKTALNSFDNCHYFIAEAPATSEHPVITSSPLFYSLMDALTFIAKEEARHSHLNFTVQRGLIPTTDLMKIDGRTNECFQKFINQHKARIESLSMKEAI
;
A
#
# COMPACT_ATOMS: atom_id res chain seq x y z
N MET A 1 -33.66 -13.56 59.55
CA MET A 1 -33.94 -13.78 58.11
C MET A 1 -32.75 -13.22 57.36
N GLY A 2 -31.97 -14.06 56.68
CA GLY A 2 -30.73 -13.65 56.04
C GLY A 2 -30.99 -12.84 54.77
N ASN A 3 -30.14 -11.85 54.48
CA ASN A 3 -30.09 -11.22 53.16
C ASN A 3 -29.70 -12.28 52.13
N TRP A 4 -30.65 -12.73 51.34
CA TRP A 4 -30.40 -13.58 50.18
C TRP A 4 -29.97 -12.67 49.02
N ASP A 5 -28.82 -12.02 49.17
CA ASP A 5 -28.19 -11.33 48.05
C ASP A 5 -27.71 -12.42 47.08
N ALA A 6 -28.49 -12.69 46.04
CA ALA A 6 -28.23 -13.74 45.06
C ALA A 6 -28.13 -13.10 43.66
N PRO A 7 -26.94 -13.10 43.04
CA PRO A 7 -26.73 -12.48 41.74
C PRO A 7 -26.87 -13.53 40.64
N PHE A 8 -27.36 -13.11 39.48
CA PHE A 8 -27.64 -14.00 38.34
C PHE A 8 -27.06 -13.38 37.05
N PHE A 9 -26.70 -14.22 36.09
CA PHE A 9 -26.19 -13.75 34.79
C PHE A 9 -27.29 -13.46 33.77
N SER A 10 -28.49 -13.97 34.01
CA SER A 10 -29.65 -13.77 33.15
C SER A 10 -30.95 -13.68 33.95
N ILE A 11 -31.96 -13.11 33.31
CA ILE A 11 -33.34 -13.08 33.84
C ILE A 11 -33.88 -14.51 33.99
N ASP A 12 -33.48 -15.43 33.12
CA ASP A 12 -33.92 -16.83 33.19
C ASP A 12 -33.42 -17.53 34.46
N GLU A 13 -32.13 -17.36 34.80
CA GLU A 13 -31.55 -17.90 36.04
C GLU A 13 -32.24 -17.33 37.29
N LEU A 14 -32.57 -16.03 37.25
CA LEU A 14 -33.30 -15.35 38.31
C LEU A 14 -34.73 -15.91 38.45
N ASN A 15 -35.41 -16.17 37.34
CA ASN A 15 -36.77 -16.73 37.31
C ASN A 15 -36.80 -18.17 37.83
N GLU A 16 -35.83 -19.00 37.44
CA GLU A 16 -35.68 -20.37 37.95
C GLU A 16 -35.49 -20.37 39.47
N PHE A 17 -34.58 -19.53 39.98
CA PHE A 17 -34.37 -19.35 41.41
C PHE A 17 -35.63 -18.88 42.14
N ALA A 18 -36.33 -17.89 41.59
CA ALA A 18 -37.56 -17.38 42.18
C ALA A 18 -38.62 -18.49 42.30
N GLN A 19 -38.80 -19.31 41.26
CA GLN A 19 -39.75 -20.42 41.29
C GLN A 19 -39.38 -21.48 42.36
N GLU A 20 -38.10 -21.80 42.53
CA GLU A 20 -37.65 -22.75 43.55
C GLU A 20 -37.86 -22.23 44.97
N ILE A 21 -37.56 -20.95 45.21
CA ILE A 21 -37.75 -20.30 46.51
C ILE A 21 -39.23 -20.17 46.86
N TYR A 22 -40.07 -19.74 45.91
CA TYR A 22 -41.52 -19.61 46.11
C TYR A 22 -42.20 -20.95 46.43
N LYS A 23 -41.76 -22.05 45.80
CA LYS A 23 -42.27 -23.40 46.12
C LYS A 23 -42.02 -23.78 47.58
N SER A 24 -40.90 -23.34 48.14
CA SER A 24 -40.49 -23.71 49.50
C SER A 24 -40.94 -22.69 50.55
N ASN A 25 -41.23 -21.45 50.13
CA ASN A 25 -41.56 -20.31 50.99
C ASN A 25 -42.51 -19.34 50.26
N PRO A 26 -43.82 -19.64 50.20
CA PRO A 26 -44.78 -18.86 49.42
C PRO A 26 -45.01 -17.43 49.95
N GLU A 27 -44.69 -17.20 51.23
CA GLU A 27 -44.92 -15.94 51.95
C GLU A 27 -43.81 -14.89 51.68
N LEU A 28 -42.74 -15.25 50.96
CA LEU A 28 -41.62 -14.33 50.70
C LEU A 28 -41.97 -13.29 49.65
N ASP A 29 -41.70 -12.02 49.98
CA ASP A 29 -41.73 -10.90 49.03
C ASP A 29 -40.34 -10.71 48.43
N LEU A 30 -40.14 -11.16 47.19
CA LEU A 30 -38.86 -11.07 46.48
C LEU A 30 -38.74 -9.73 45.75
N GLN A 31 -37.64 -9.02 45.97
CA GLN A 31 -37.32 -7.79 45.25
C GLN A 31 -36.17 -8.04 44.26
N TYR A 32 -36.29 -7.47 43.06
CA TYR A 32 -35.33 -7.63 41.98
C TYR A 32 -34.68 -6.30 41.65
N PHE A 33 -33.36 -6.30 41.46
CA PHE A 33 -32.59 -5.12 41.11
C PHE A 33 -31.62 -5.47 39.97
N GLU A 34 -31.64 -4.65 38.92
CA GLU A 34 -30.59 -4.63 37.90
C GLU A 34 -29.56 -3.57 38.28
N GLY A 35 -28.28 -3.91 38.16
CA GLY A 35 -27.22 -2.96 38.50
C GLY A 35 -25.83 -3.43 38.10
N ALA A 36 -24.91 -2.48 38.03
CA ALA A 36 -23.50 -2.74 37.82
C ALA A 36 -22.76 -2.71 39.17
N MET A 37 -21.81 -3.62 39.34
CA MET A 37 -20.95 -3.66 40.52
C MET A 37 -19.48 -3.57 40.10
N ILE A 38 -18.67 -2.86 40.90
CA ILE A 38 -17.22 -2.82 40.74
C ILE A 38 -16.66 -4.22 40.99
N LEU A 39 -15.82 -4.70 40.07
CA LEU A 39 -15.28 -6.07 40.07
C LEU A 39 -14.65 -6.45 41.42
N GLU A 40 -13.83 -5.57 41.99
CA GLU A 40 -13.15 -5.80 43.28
C GLU A 40 -14.14 -6.08 44.43
N ARG A 41 -15.30 -5.42 44.41
CA ARG A 41 -16.37 -5.64 45.39
C ARG A 41 -17.10 -6.94 45.12
N ALA A 42 -17.37 -7.26 43.86
CA ALA A 42 -18.04 -8.47 43.44
C ALA A 42 -17.24 -9.74 43.75
N MET A 43 -15.90 -9.65 43.80
CA MET A 43 -14.96 -10.77 44.01
C MET A 43 -14.53 -11.01 45.47
N ARG A 44 -15.11 -10.31 46.46
CA ARG A 44 -14.90 -10.58 47.89
C ARG A 44 -15.41 -11.97 48.29
N PRO A 45 -14.99 -12.56 49.44
CA PRO A 45 -15.48 -13.87 49.86
C PRO A 45 -17.01 -13.98 49.78
N ALA A 46 -17.49 -15.02 49.09
CA ALA A 46 -18.90 -15.20 48.80
C ALA A 46 -19.73 -15.29 50.09
N ALA A 47 -20.81 -14.51 50.17
CA ALA A 47 -21.71 -14.52 51.33
C ALA A 47 -22.64 -15.75 51.35
N ASN A 48 -22.85 -16.38 50.20
CA ASN A 48 -23.70 -17.56 50.04
C ASN A 48 -23.33 -18.33 48.75
N LYS A 49 -23.94 -19.53 48.59
CA LYS A 49 -23.71 -20.42 47.44
C LYS A 49 -24.06 -19.81 46.07
N TYR A 50 -25.01 -18.87 46.02
CA TYR A 50 -25.39 -18.22 44.76
C TYR A 50 -24.33 -17.20 44.33
N TRP A 51 -23.78 -16.46 45.30
CA TRP A 51 -22.64 -15.58 45.07
C TRP A 51 -21.39 -16.34 44.63
N GLU A 52 -21.13 -17.52 45.24
CA GLU A 52 -20.03 -18.40 44.85
C GLU A 52 -20.17 -18.90 43.40
N ASN A 53 -21.35 -19.39 43.04
CA ASN A 53 -21.66 -19.82 41.67
C ASN A 53 -21.50 -18.68 40.65
N TRP A 54 -22.00 -17.49 40.99
CA TRP A 54 -21.85 -16.33 40.12
C TRP A 54 -20.39 -15.92 39.94
N GLN A 55 -19.61 -15.89 41.03
CA GLN A 55 -18.18 -15.58 40.95
C GLN A 55 -17.43 -16.58 40.08
N GLN A 56 -17.77 -17.86 40.17
CA GLN A 56 -17.18 -18.91 39.34
C GLN A 56 -17.49 -18.68 37.86
N LYS A 57 -18.77 -18.48 37.50
CA LYS A 57 -19.19 -18.14 36.13
C LYS A 57 -18.53 -16.84 35.64
N HIS A 58 -18.34 -15.86 36.51
CA HIS A 58 -17.69 -14.60 36.17
C HIS A 58 -16.21 -14.78 35.83
N LYS A 59 -15.48 -15.57 36.63
CA LYS A 59 -14.07 -15.92 36.36
C LYS A 59 -13.93 -16.64 35.02
N GLU A 60 -14.82 -17.60 34.75
CA GLU A 60 -14.85 -18.32 33.46
C GLU A 60 -15.13 -17.38 32.29
N ARG A 61 -16.06 -16.44 32.46
CA ARG A 61 -16.32 -15.40 31.45
C ARG A 61 -15.09 -14.52 31.21
N ILE A 62 -14.41 -14.05 32.25
CA ILE A 62 -13.18 -13.25 32.12
C ILE A 62 -12.11 -14.04 31.37
N ALA A 63 -11.87 -15.28 31.80
CA ALA A 63 -10.90 -16.16 31.15
C ALA A 63 -11.24 -16.40 29.66
N ASN A 64 -12.52 -16.56 29.32
CA ASN A 64 -12.95 -16.68 27.94
C ASN A 64 -12.71 -15.38 27.16
N ILE A 65 -13.02 -14.20 27.72
CA ILE A 65 -12.73 -12.90 27.09
C ILE A 65 -11.23 -12.75 26.82
N GLU A 66 -10.38 -13.08 27.79
CA GLU A 66 -8.92 -13.05 27.64
C GLU A 66 -8.44 -14.04 26.58
N HIS A 67 -9.00 -15.24 26.55
CA HIS A 67 -8.71 -16.25 25.54
C HIS A 67 -9.11 -15.75 24.13
N GLN A 68 -10.29 -15.16 23.96
CA GLN A 68 -10.72 -14.59 22.68
C GLN A 68 -9.81 -13.44 22.22
N LYS A 69 -9.38 -12.57 23.14
CA LYS A 69 -8.40 -11.51 22.84
C LYS A 69 -7.08 -12.09 22.34
N SER A 70 -6.58 -13.12 23.02
CA SER A 70 -5.35 -13.83 22.63
C SER A 70 -5.47 -14.47 21.23
N LEU A 71 -6.58 -15.17 20.97
CA LEU A 71 -6.86 -15.76 19.65
C LEU A 71 -6.95 -14.70 18.54
N LYS A 72 -7.57 -13.54 18.82
CA LYS A 72 -7.64 -12.42 17.86
C LYS A 72 -6.24 -11.89 17.54
N ALA A 73 -5.41 -11.68 18.56
CA ALA A 73 -4.03 -11.23 18.41
C ALA A 73 -3.19 -12.23 17.60
N GLN A 74 -3.31 -13.53 17.90
CA GLN A 74 -2.61 -14.57 17.15
C GLN A 74 -3.01 -14.58 15.67
N LYS A 75 -4.31 -14.52 15.37
CA LYS A 75 -4.81 -14.46 13.98
C LYS A 75 -4.30 -13.21 13.24
N GLN A 76 -4.24 -12.07 13.91
CA GLN A 76 -3.69 -10.83 13.34
C GLN A 76 -2.19 -10.99 13.04
N GLN A 77 -1.43 -11.61 13.94
CA GLN A 77 -0.01 -11.88 13.76
C GLN A 77 0.24 -12.84 12.59
N GLU A 78 -0.49 -13.96 12.50
CA GLU A 78 -0.39 -14.91 11.39
C GLU A 78 -0.70 -14.24 10.04
N ARG A 79 -1.71 -13.37 10.03
CA ARG A 79 -2.07 -12.58 8.85
C ARG A 79 -0.98 -11.59 8.45
N LYS A 80 -0.40 -10.87 9.42
CA LYS A 80 0.73 -9.96 9.21
C LYS A 80 1.89 -10.71 8.56
N GLU A 81 2.28 -11.85 9.12
CA GLU A 81 3.38 -12.67 8.57
C GLU A 81 3.10 -13.13 7.14
N LYS A 82 1.87 -13.54 6.83
CA LYS A 82 1.47 -13.91 5.46
C LYS A 82 1.56 -12.73 4.49
N LEU A 83 1.12 -11.54 4.91
CA LEU A 83 1.20 -10.33 4.10
C LEU A 83 2.65 -9.90 3.87
N LEU A 84 3.50 -9.95 4.90
CA LEU A 84 4.92 -9.64 4.78
C LEU A 84 5.66 -10.63 3.88
N LYS A 85 5.37 -11.93 3.98
CA LYS A 85 5.91 -12.93 3.04
C LYS A 85 5.50 -12.65 1.60
N ARG A 86 4.23 -12.27 1.38
CA ARG A 86 3.75 -11.88 0.05
C ARG A 86 4.41 -10.57 -0.42
N LEU A 87 4.59 -9.59 0.46
CA LEU A 87 5.31 -8.35 0.16
C LEU A 87 6.74 -8.63 -0.34
N GLU A 88 7.47 -9.52 0.33
CA GLU A 88 8.82 -9.90 -0.10
C GLU A 88 8.81 -10.52 -1.51
N PHE A 89 7.80 -11.33 -1.84
CA PHE A 89 7.61 -11.81 -3.21
C PHE A 89 7.29 -10.65 -4.18
N GLU A 90 6.33 -9.79 -3.88
CA GLU A 90 5.92 -8.67 -4.75
C GLU A 90 7.06 -7.63 -4.94
N LYS A 91 7.97 -7.48 -3.98
CA LYS A 91 9.20 -6.68 -4.12
C LYS A 91 10.14 -7.21 -5.20
N THR A 92 10.12 -8.52 -5.44
CA THR A 92 10.90 -9.15 -6.53
C THR A 92 10.26 -8.95 -7.91
N LEU A 93 8.98 -8.57 -7.95
CA LEU A 93 8.26 -8.32 -9.19
C LEU A 93 8.43 -6.86 -9.60
N GLU A 94 9.23 -6.64 -10.64
CA GLU A 94 9.59 -5.30 -11.13
C GLU A 94 8.39 -4.50 -11.62
N ASN A 95 7.37 -5.19 -12.14
CA ASN A 95 6.18 -4.59 -12.77
C ASN A 95 5.00 -4.47 -11.80
N SER A 96 5.20 -4.89 -10.55
CA SER A 96 4.19 -4.88 -9.50
C SER A 96 4.44 -3.69 -8.57
N CYS A 97 3.47 -2.77 -8.54
CA CYS A 97 3.42 -1.75 -7.52
C CYS A 97 2.51 -2.20 -6.38
N TYR A 98 3.12 -2.74 -5.33
CA TYR A 98 2.40 -3.18 -4.16
C TYR A 98 1.88 -2.01 -3.33
N TYR A 99 0.79 -2.24 -2.62
CA TYR A 99 0.27 -1.32 -1.62
C TYR A 99 -0.50 -2.07 -0.53
N PHE A 100 -0.49 -1.51 0.67
CA PHE A 100 -1.37 -1.90 1.75
C PHE A 100 -2.59 -0.99 1.77
N SER A 101 -3.76 -1.55 2.07
CA SER A 101 -4.99 -0.79 2.28
C SER A 101 -5.78 -1.35 3.43
N VAL A 102 -6.52 -0.48 4.12
CA VAL A 102 -7.43 -0.88 5.20
C VAL A 102 -8.84 -1.06 4.63
N PHE A 103 -9.48 -2.18 4.93
CA PHE A 103 -10.82 -2.52 4.46
C PHE A 103 -11.77 -2.70 5.66
N GLU A 104 -13.01 -2.22 5.51
CA GLU A 104 -14.13 -2.62 6.38
C GLU A 104 -14.66 -3.95 5.85
N LYS A 105 -14.76 -4.96 6.71
CA LYS A 105 -15.25 -6.29 6.34
C LYS A 105 -16.68 -6.20 5.81
N ASN A 106 -16.93 -6.81 4.66
CA ASN A 106 -18.20 -6.78 3.91
C ASN A 106 -18.53 -5.42 3.27
N LYS A 107 -17.59 -4.48 3.25
CA LYS A 107 -17.70 -3.19 2.53
C LYS A 107 -16.38 -2.86 1.84
N GLU A 108 -15.82 -3.84 1.15
CA GLU A 108 -14.54 -3.70 0.47
C GLU A 108 -14.66 -2.75 -0.72
N VAL A 109 -13.96 -1.62 -0.65
CA VAL A 109 -13.83 -0.67 -1.77
C VAL A 109 -12.47 -0.91 -2.45
N PHE A 110 -12.47 -1.24 -3.73
CA PHE A 110 -11.26 -1.46 -4.51
C PHE A 110 -10.96 -0.23 -5.40
N PRO A 111 -9.68 0.08 -5.70
CA PRO A 111 -8.49 -0.68 -5.32
C PRO A 111 -7.94 -0.34 -3.91
N PHE A 112 -8.16 0.87 -3.39
CA PHE A 112 -7.41 1.39 -2.23
C PHE A 112 -8.10 1.29 -0.86
N GLY A 113 -9.18 0.54 -0.74
CA GLY A 113 -9.86 0.34 0.54
C GLY A 113 -10.64 1.57 1.02
N LEU A 114 -10.80 1.67 2.33
CA LEU A 114 -11.44 2.81 2.99
C LEU A 114 -10.74 4.11 2.63
N ASP A 115 -11.53 5.13 2.30
CA ASP A 115 -11.07 6.49 1.99
C ASP A 115 -10.02 6.56 0.87
N GLN A 116 -9.99 5.56 -0.02
CA GLN A 116 -9.06 5.46 -1.15
C GLN A 116 -7.58 5.69 -0.76
N THR A 117 -7.18 5.24 0.44
CA THR A 117 -5.86 5.56 1.00
C THR A 117 -4.93 4.33 0.99
N PRO A 118 -4.04 4.19 0.00
CA PRO A 118 -2.98 3.19 0.01
C PRO A 118 -1.81 3.59 0.90
N PHE A 119 -1.09 2.59 1.41
CA PHE A 119 0.12 2.73 2.21
C PHE A 119 1.25 1.87 1.64
N PHE A 120 2.50 2.35 1.72
CA PHE A 120 3.66 1.55 1.29
C PHE A 120 4.20 0.67 2.40
N ALA A 121 4.10 1.13 3.64
CA ALA A 121 4.53 0.36 4.81
C ALA A 121 3.32 -0.26 5.52
N TYR A 122 3.50 -1.50 5.98
CA TYR A 122 2.49 -2.19 6.76
C TYR A 122 2.19 -1.42 8.07
N GLU A 123 3.21 -0.84 8.69
CA GLU A 123 3.13 -0.09 9.94
C GLU A 123 2.25 1.17 9.81
N GLU A 124 2.23 1.79 8.63
CA GLU A 124 1.38 2.95 8.35
C GLU A 124 -0.09 2.53 8.24
N ALA A 125 -0.35 1.46 7.51
CA ALA A 125 -1.68 0.86 7.40
C ALA A 125 -2.19 0.37 8.78
N GLU A 126 -1.32 -0.19 9.62
CA GLU A 126 -1.63 -0.63 10.98
C GLU A 126 -2.03 0.54 11.87
N LYS A 127 -1.28 1.65 11.85
CA LYS A 127 -1.65 2.87 12.58
C LYS A 127 -2.98 3.47 12.08
N ALA A 128 -3.26 3.38 10.78
CA ALA A 128 -4.55 3.82 10.23
C ALA A 128 -5.69 2.91 10.70
N MET A 129 -5.51 1.59 10.63
CA MET A 129 -6.50 0.61 11.10
C MET A 129 -6.83 0.77 12.58
N GLN A 130 -5.81 0.94 13.44
CA GLN A 130 -6.01 1.17 14.88
C GLN A 130 -6.83 2.44 15.15
N ARG A 131 -6.63 3.49 14.36
CA ARG A 131 -7.46 4.70 14.45
C ARG A 131 -8.91 4.40 14.08
N TYR A 132 -9.17 3.66 13.00
CA TYR A 132 -10.53 3.28 12.63
C TYR A 132 -11.20 2.40 13.69
N GLU A 133 -10.49 1.43 14.27
CA GLU A 133 -11.01 0.59 15.36
C GLU A 133 -11.36 1.41 16.62
N LEU A 134 -10.64 2.50 16.89
CA LEU A 134 -10.96 3.43 17.99
C LEU A 134 -12.24 4.23 17.74
N PHE A 135 -12.45 4.70 16.51
CA PHE A 135 -13.62 5.53 16.16
C PHE A 135 -14.87 4.70 15.85
N TYR A 136 -14.70 3.43 15.44
CA TYR A 136 -15.79 2.55 15.03
C TYR A 136 -15.67 1.18 15.70
N SER A 137 -15.88 1.12 17.01
CA SER A 137 -15.69 -0.08 17.85
C SER A 137 -16.54 -1.29 17.46
N GLU A 138 -17.61 -1.10 16.69
CA GLU A 138 -18.53 -2.17 16.25
C GLU A 138 -18.20 -2.72 14.85
N LYS A 139 -17.20 -2.12 14.17
CA LYS A 139 -16.81 -2.52 12.83
C LYS A 139 -15.55 -3.38 12.86
N ASP A 140 -15.51 -4.35 11.95
CA ASP A 140 -14.34 -5.19 11.72
C ASP A 140 -13.50 -4.62 10.59
N PHE A 141 -12.25 -4.26 10.90
CA PHE A 141 -11.28 -3.78 9.91
C PHE A 141 -10.17 -4.79 9.67
N TYR A 142 -9.57 -4.73 8.48
CA TYR A 142 -8.38 -5.50 8.17
C TYR A 142 -7.47 -4.84 7.15
N ILE A 143 -6.20 -5.24 7.15
CA ILE A 143 -5.23 -4.84 6.12
C ILE A 143 -5.19 -5.86 4.98
N GLY A 144 -5.28 -5.37 3.75
CA GLY A 144 -5.03 -6.13 2.53
C GLY A 144 -3.73 -5.69 1.86
N LEU A 145 -3.17 -6.56 1.01
CA LEU A 145 -2.05 -6.26 0.13
C LEU A 145 -2.55 -6.40 -1.32
N GLY A 146 -2.52 -5.28 -2.04
CA GLY A 146 -2.81 -5.20 -3.46
C GLY A 146 -1.54 -4.96 -4.26
N ALA A 147 -1.66 -5.14 -5.58
CA ALA A 147 -0.63 -4.85 -6.56
C ALA A 147 -1.30 -4.27 -7.80
N LEU A 148 -0.75 -3.17 -8.32
CA LEU A 148 -1.15 -2.64 -9.62
C LEU A 148 -0.02 -2.83 -10.64
N ASP A 149 -0.41 -3.15 -11.87
CA ASP A 149 0.49 -3.20 -13.01
C ASP A 149 1.00 -1.78 -13.32
N LEU A 150 2.31 -1.66 -13.48
CA LEU A 150 3.00 -0.42 -13.84
C LEU A 150 2.37 0.25 -15.06
N ASP A 151 1.95 -0.55 -16.04
CA ASP A 151 1.37 -0.05 -17.27
C ASP A 151 -0.02 0.56 -17.04
N TYR A 152 -0.76 0.11 -16.03
CA TYR A 152 -2.08 0.66 -15.72
C TYR A 152 -1.96 2.07 -15.13
N MET A 153 -0.94 2.30 -14.29
CA MET A 153 -0.68 3.62 -13.70
C MET A 153 -0.07 4.64 -14.68
N LEU A 154 0.75 4.18 -15.62
CA LEU A 154 1.47 5.04 -16.57
C LEU A 154 0.66 5.37 -17.83
N ARG A 155 -0.51 4.73 -18.03
CA ARG A 155 -1.39 4.96 -19.20
C ARG A 155 -2.16 6.28 -19.18
N GLY A 156 -2.21 6.98 -18.04
CA GLY A 156 -2.39 8.45 -17.99
C GLY A 156 -3.55 9.03 -18.81
N ASP A 157 -4.73 8.44 -18.75
CA ASP A 157 -5.95 8.99 -19.36
C ASP A 157 -6.98 9.53 -18.33
N GLY A 158 -6.79 9.28 -17.03
CA GLY A 158 -7.66 9.77 -15.97
C GLY A 158 -7.00 10.84 -15.12
N LYS A 159 -7.74 11.88 -14.74
CA LYS A 159 -7.40 12.74 -13.60
C LYS A 159 -7.19 11.83 -12.38
N THR A 160 -5.95 11.57 -11.99
CA THR A 160 -5.64 10.83 -10.77
C THR A 160 -5.94 11.73 -9.58
N GLU A 161 -6.64 11.19 -8.58
CA GLU A 161 -6.85 11.94 -7.33
C GLU A 161 -5.50 12.19 -6.64
N GLU A 162 -5.35 13.27 -5.86
CA GLU A 162 -4.06 13.65 -5.24
C GLU A 162 -3.40 12.50 -4.45
N VAL A 163 -4.23 11.63 -3.85
CA VAL A 163 -3.82 10.46 -3.07
C VAL A 163 -3.17 9.40 -3.96
N GLU A 164 -3.72 9.15 -5.15
CA GLU A 164 -3.14 8.24 -6.14
C GLU A 164 -1.82 8.78 -6.68
N GLN A 165 -1.73 10.10 -6.89
CA GLN A 165 -0.52 10.75 -7.37
C GLN A 165 0.62 10.71 -6.34
N HIS A 166 0.31 10.90 -5.06
CA HIS A 166 1.28 10.74 -3.98
C HIS A 166 1.87 9.33 -3.97
N TRP A 167 1.01 8.33 -4.15
CA TRP A 167 1.41 6.94 -4.18
C TRP A 167 2.28 6.61 -5.40
N ILE A 168 1.89 7.07 -6.60
CA ILE A 168 2.70 6.95 -7.82
C ILE A 168 4.10 7.56 -7.64
N ASN A 169 4.21 8.71 -6.96
CA ASN A 169 5.49 9.37 -6.74
C ASN A 169 6.43 8.57 -5.83
N GLN A 170 5.91 7.97 -4.76
CA GLN A 170 6.72 7.10 -3.88
C GLN A 170 7.16 5.82 -4.61
N HIS A 171 6.34 5.26 -5.50
CA HIS A 171 6.76 4.11 -6.30
C HIS A 171 7.87 4.45 -7.30
N LYS A 172 7.81 5.64 -7.93
CA LYS A 172 8.90 6.13 -8.79
C LYS A 172 10.23 6.21 -8.02
N GLN A 173 10.21 6.72 -6.78
CA GLN A 173 11.38 6.73 -5.91
C GLN A 173 11.89 5.32 -5.59
N ARG A 174 11.00 4.33 -5.37
CA ARG A 174 11.39 2.92 -5.20
C ARG A 174 12.13 2.38 -6.42
N LEU A 175 11.60 2.63 -7.61
CA LEU A 175 12.24 2.19 -8.87
C LEU A 175 13.60 2.87 -9.06
N GLU A 176 13.72 4.16 -8.75
CA GLU A 176 14.99 4.89 -8.75
C GLU A 176 16.00 4.27 -7.77
N LEU A 177 15.57 3.87 -6.57
CA LEU A 177 16.43 3.19 -5.59
C LEU A 177 16.91 1.83 -6.08
N LEU A 178 15.99 0.97 -6.54
CA LEU A 178 16.34 -0.34 -7.12
C LEU A 178 17.30 -0.18 -8.31
N PHE A 179 17.10 0.86 -9.12
CA PHE A 179 17.98 1.20 -10.22
C PHE A 179 19.38 1.63 -9.76
N ASN A 180 19.45 2.48 -8.73
CA ASN A 180 20.70 2.98 -8.17
C ASN A 180 21.50 1.91 -7.40
N GLU A 181 20.82 0.97 -6.76
CA GLU A 181 21.44 -0.14 -6.02
C GLU A 181 21.92 -1.28 -6.95
N GLY A 182 21.57 -1.21 -8.23
CA GLY A 182 21.95 -2.22 -9.23
C GLY A 182 21.09 -3.49 -9.19
N ASP A 183 20.03 -3.51 -8.40
CA ASP A 183 19.09 -4.62 -8.26
C ASP A 183 17.93 -4.56 -9.26
N PHE A 184 17.83 -3.48 -10.03
CA PHE A 184 16.94 -3.39 -11.19
C PHE A 184 17.49 -4.25 -12.34
N LEU A 185 16.87 -5.39 -12.59
CA LEU A 185 17.18 -6.27 -13.72
C LEU A 185 16.45 -5.82 -14.99
N GLY A 186 15.36 -5.07 -14.83
CA GLY A 186 14.52 -4.55 -15.89
C GLY A 186 13.68 -5.65 -16.52
N HIS A 187 12.48 -5.29 -16.97
CA HIS A 187 11.71 -6.08 -17.93
C HIS A 187 12.67 -6.69 -18.96
N GLY A 188 12.79 -8.02 -18.93
CA GLY A 188 13.94 -8.79 -19.40
C GLY A 188 14.68 -8.26 -20.64
N SER A 189 16.02 -8.29 -20.53
CA SER A 189 17.01 -8.28 -21.62
C SER A 189 17.21 -6.99 -22.45
N TYR A 190 17.52 -5.85 -21.82
CA TYR A 190 18.04 -4.68 -22.55
C TYR A 190 19.56 -4.45 -22.41
N PHE A 191 20.17 -4.97 -21.35
CA PHE A 191 21.63 -4.98 -21.19
C PHE A 191 22.10 -6.42 -21.30
N SER A 192 23.01 -6.69 -22.23
CA SER A 192 23.53 -8.03 -22.52
C SER A 192 24.61 -8.42 -21.51
N THR A 193 25.22 -7.44 -20.82
CA THR A 193 26.27 -7.67 -19.82
C THR A 193 26.18 -6.71 -18.62
N ALA A 194 26.83 -7.10 -17.51
CA ALA A 194 26.96 -6.25 -16.32
C ALA A 194 27.86 -5.01 -16.57
N GLU A 195 28.80 -5.10 -17.51
CA GLU A 195 29.64 -3.98 -17.94
C GLU A 195 28.82 -2.92 -18.69
N GLU A 196 27.93 -3.34 -19.61
CA GLU A 196 27.02 -2.43 -20.31
C GLU A 196 26.10 -1.66 -19.34
N LYS A 197 25.68 -2.32 -18.25
CA LYS A 197 24.90 -1.70 -17.17
C LYS A 197 25.71 -0.67 -16.39
N ASN A 198 26.93 -1.00 -15.98
CA ASN A 198 27.81 -0.10 -15.22
C ASN A 198 28.24 1.12 -16.04
N ASP A 199 28.57 0.92 -17.32
CA ASP A 199 28.91 2.00 -18.25
C ASP A 199 27.72 2.94 -18.46
N TYR A 200 26.51 2.38 -18.56
CA TYR A 200 25.27 3.15 -18.65
C TYR A 200 25.01 3.98 -17.38
N GLN A 201 25.18 3.40 -16.19
CA GLN A 201 25.05 4.12 -14.92
C GLN A 201 26.07 5.25 -14.79
N HIS A 202 27.32 5.02 -15.17
CA HIS A 202 28.38 6.02 -15.12
C HIS A 202 28.12 7.19 -16.09
N TRP A 203 27.69 6.86 -17.32
CA TRP A 203 27.30 7.84 -18.33
C TRP A 203 26.11 8.68 -17.88
N LEU A 204 25.07 8.05 -17.32
CA LEU A 204 23.86 8.72 -16.85
C LEU A 204 24.17 9.67 -15.68
N LYS A 205 25.02 9.25 -14.74
CA LYS A 205 25.47 10.10 -13.61
C LYS A 205 26.25 11.33 -14.09
N THR A 206 27.06 11.18 -15.13
CA THR A 206 27.82 12.28 -15.74
C THR A 206 26.88 13.23 -16.49
N ALA A 207 25.92 12.69 -17.23
CA ALA A 207 24.99 13.49 -18.02
C ALA A 207 23.94 14.22 -17.16
N LEU A 208 23.41 13.58 -16.11
CA LEU A 208 22.39 14.15 -15.23
C LEU A 208 22.90 15.33 -14.41
N ASN A 209 24.20 15.35 -14.06
CA ASN A 209 24.81 16.36 -13.21
C ASN A 209 25.62 17.42 -13.99
N SER A 210 25.56 17.42 -15.32
CA SER A 210 26.26 18.40 -16.16
C SER A 210 25.27 19.43 -16.74
N PHE A 211 25.62 20.72 -16.65
CA PHE A 211 24.91 21.81 -17.31
C PHE A 211 25.14 21.83 -18.82
N ASP A 212 26.30 21.34 -19.27
CA ASP A 212 26.77 21.51 -20.64
C ASP A 212 26.09 20.58 -21.63
N ASN A 213 25.53 19.46 -21.16
CA ASN A 213 24.94 18.43 -22.01
C ASN A 213 23.56 17.98 -21.52
N CYS A 214 22.69 17.69 -22.48
CA CYS A 214 21.43 16.97 -22.31
C CYS A 214 21.61 15.53 -22.76
N HIS A 215 21.22 14.56 -21.94
CA HIS A 215 21.05 13.20 -22.43
C HIS A 215 19.69 13.02 -23.08
N TYR A 216 19.64 12.08 -24.00
CA TYR A 216 18.40 11.63 -24.61
C TYR A 216 18.46 10.13 -24.91
N PHE A 217 17.26 9.57 -25.03
CA PHE A 217 17.00 8.28 -25.63
C PHE A 217 16.12 8.48 -26.85
N ILE A 218 16.36 7.69 -27.88
CA ILE A 218 15.51 7.66 -29.07
C ILE A 218 15.16 6.21 -29.37
N ALA A 219 13.88 5.95 -29.57
CA ALA A 219 13.38 4.68 -30.06
C ALA A 219 13.38 4.72 -31.59
N GLU A 220 14.08 3.79 -32.23
CA GLU A 220 14.18 3.74 -33.69
C GLU A 220 13.91 2.33 -34.18
N ALA A 221 13.07 2.19 -35.21
CA ALA A 221 13.03 0.97 -35.99
C ALA A 221 13.99 1.14 -37.19
N PRO A 222 15.05 0.32 -37.31
CA PRO A 222 15.97 0.41 -38.43
C PRO A 222 15.25 0.10 -39.74
N ALA A 223 15.61 0.81 -40.81
CA ALA A 223 15.09 0.53 -42.14
C ALA A 223 15.44 -0.90 -42.57
N THR A 224 14.44 -1.66 -43.02
CA THR A 224 14.62 -3.00 -43.59
C THR A 224 14.41 -2.95 -45.11
N SER A 225 14.75 -4.02 -45.82
CA SER A 225 14.48 -4.14 -47.26
C SER A 225 12.99 -4.03 -47.62
N GLU A 226 12.11 -4.31 -46.66
CA GLU A 226 10.65 -4.22 -46.79
C GLU A 226 10.10 -2.86 -46.31
N HIS A 227 10.81 -2.17 -45.42
CA HIS A 227 10.45 -0.86 -44.87
C HIS A 227 11.66 0.11 -44.93
N PRO A 228 11.84 0.82 -46.05
CA PRO A 228 13.08 1.56 -46.34
C PRO A 228 13.22 2.88 -45.57
N VAL A 229 12.27 3.23 -44.71
CA VAL A 229 12.27 4.48 -43.95
C VAL A 229 12.52 4.17 -42.47
N ILE A 230 13.55 4.80 -41.90
CA ILE A 230 13.77 4.81 -40.45
C ILE A 230 12.62 5.61 -39.82
N THR A 231 11.78 4.96 -39.03
CA THR A 231 10.82 5.68 -38.17
C THR A 231 11.55 6.11 -36.91
N SER A 232 12.12 7.32 -36.94
CA SER A 232 12.72 7.96 -35.76
C SER A 232 11.64 8.51 -34.85
N SER A 233 11.61 8.06 -33.60
CA SER A 233 10.60 8.46 -32.61
C SER A 233 11.01 9.75 -31.87
N PRO A 234 10.17 10.31 -30.98
CA PRO A 234 10.54 11.46 -30.17
C PRO A 234 11.80 11.20 -29.33
N LEU A 235 12.46 12.28 -28.92
CA LEU A 235 13.51 12.21 -27.92
C LEU A 235 12.90 12.07 -26.52
N PHE A 236 13.42 11.14 -25.74
CA PHE A 236 13.00 10.88 -24.37
C PHE A 236 14.11 11.25 -23.39
N TYR A 237 13.71 11.83 -22.27
CA TYR A 237 14.63 12.10 -21.15
C TYR A 237 14.95 10.82 -20.37
N SER A 238 13.99 9.90 -20.30
CA SER A 238 14.09 8.64 -19.55
C SER A 238 14.20 7.46 -20.50
N LEU A 239 15.10 6.52 -20.19
CA LEU A 239 15.15 5.23 -20.86
C LEU A 239 13.81 4.50 -20.73
N MET A 240 13.15 4.61 -19.57
CA MET A 240 11.85 3.98 -19.33
C MET A 240 10.77 4.54 -20.27
N ASP A 241 10.76 5.86 -20.50
CA ASP A 241 9.79 6.47 -21.42
C ASP A 241 10.01 5.99 -22.87
N ALA A 242 11.28 5.83 -23.28
CA ALA A 242 11.63 5.28 -24.59
C ALA A 242 11.21 3.81 -24.73
N LEU A 243 11.42 3.00 -23.69
CA LEU A 243 11.04 1.59 -23.67
C LEU A 243 9.51 1.40 -23.65
N THR A 244 8.79 2.22 -22.88
CA THR A 244 7.32 2.24 -22.89
C THR A 244 6.77 2.63 -24.25
N PHE A 245 7.44 3.56 -24.95
CA PHE A 245 7.07 3.91 -26.31
C PHE A 245 7.25 2.72 -27.26
N ILE A 246 8.40 2.03 -27.20
CA ILE A 246 8.68 0.82 -28.01
C ILE A 246 7.60 -0.24 -27.80
N ALA A 247 7.29 -0.59 -26.55
CA ALA A 247 6.29 -1.61 -26.25
C ALA A 247 4.91 -1.29 -26.84
N LYS A 248 4.54 0.00 -26.88
CA LYS A 248 3.28 0.45 -27.50
C LYS A 248 3.31 0.36 -29.02
N GLU A 249 4.44 0.71 -29.64
CA GLU A 249 4.58 0.68 -31.10
C GLU A 249 4.72 -0.74 -31.64
N GLU A 250 5.45 -1.64 -30.96
CA GLU A 250 5.54 -3.04 -31.34
C GLU A 250 4.19 -3.77 -31.23
N ALA A 251 3.34 -3.39 -30.27
CA ALA A 251 1.97 -3.89 -30.19
C ALA A 251 1.09 -3.43 -31.37
N ARG A 252 1.35 -2.25 -31.95
CA ARG A 252 0.63 -1.71 -33.12
C ARG A 252 1.21 -2.18 -34.44
N HIS A 253 2.52 -2.42 -34.45
CA HIS A 253 3.34 -2.69 -35.61
C HIS A 253 4.26 -3.87 -35.32
N SER A 254 3.68 -5.06 -35.16
CA SER A 254 4.37 -6.30 -34.75
C SER A 254 5.45 -6.81 -35.72
N HIS A 255 5.64 -6.13 -36.85
CA HIS A 255 6.65 -6.41 -37.86
C HIS A 255 7.86 -5.45 -37.78
N LEU A 256 7.78 -4.41 -36.95
CA LEU A 256 8.87 -3.47 -36.70
C LEU A 256 9.62 -3.92 -35.45
N ASN A 257 10.95 -4.00 -35.55
CA ASN A 257 11.82 -4.24 -34.40
C ASN A 257 12.43 -2.90 -34.00
N PHE A 258 12.09 -2.39 -32.83
CA PHE A 258 12.65 -1.14 -32.36
C PHE A 258 13.92 -1.38 -31.53
N THR A 259 14.83 -0.42 -31.58
CA THR A 259 16.01 -0.34 -30.72
C THR A 259 16.03 1.00 -30.01
N VAL A 260 16.65 1.06 -28.84
CA VAL A 260 16.91 2.34 -28.15
C VAL A 260 18.33 2.77 -28.45
N GLN A 261 18.47 3.93 -29.10
CA GLN A 261 19.74 4.64 -29.09
C GLN A 261 19.76 5.66 -27.95
N ARG A 262 20.97 5.97 -27.48
CA ARG A 262 21.22 6.98 -26.46
C ARG A 262 22.26 7.96 -26.98
N GLY A 263 22.16 9.20 -26.55
CA GLY A 263 23.13 10.21 -26.94
C GLY A 263 23.16 11.41 -26.02
N LEU A 264 24.15 12.27 -26.26
CA LEU A 264 24.30 13.57 -25.64
C LEU A 264 24.13 14.65 -26.69
N ILE A 265 23.40 15.69 -26.35
CA ILE A 265 23.29 16.93 -27.14
C ILE A 265 23.82 18.06 -26.26
N PRO A 266 24.76 18.88 -26.74
CA PRO A 266 25.16 20.08 -26.01
C PRO A 266 23.95 20.94 -25.70
N THR A 267 23.83 21.42 -24.46
CA THR A 267 22.73 22.29 -24.02
C THR A 267 22.63 23.51 -24.93
N THR A 268 23.76 24.08 -25.34
CA THR A 268 23.82 25.21 -26.27
C THR A 268 23.19 24.89 -27.62
N ASP A 269 23.36 23.68 -28.13
CA ASP A 269 22.76 23.25 -29.40
C ASP A 269 21.27 22.93 -29.24
N LEU A 270 20.88 22.33 -28.11
CA LEU A 270 19.48 22.06 -27.81
C LEU A 270 18.67 23.35 -27.62
N MET A 271 19.25 24.38 -26.99
CA MET A 271 18.57 25.67 -26.81
C MET A 271 18.44 26.47 -28.11
N LYS A 272 19.28 26.24 -29.13
CA LYS A 272 19.15 26.93 -30.44
C LYS A 272 17.87 26.58 -31.19
N ILE A 273 17.30 25.40 -30.91
CA ILE A 273 16.09 24.90 -31.57
C ILE A 273 14.82 25.06 -30.72
N ASP A 274 14.94 25.64 -29.54
CA ASP A 274 13.83 25.97 -28.65
C ASP A 274 12.83 26.93 -29.31
N GLY A 275 11.55 26.57 -29.28
CA GLY A 275 10.46 27.30 -29.95
C GLY A 275 10.45 27.15 -31.47
N ARG A 276 11.37 26.37 -32.05
CA ARG A 276 11.53 26.17 -33.51
C ARG A 276 11.42 24.69 -33.91
N THR A 277 10.92 23.86 -33.02
CA THR A 277 10.74 22.42 -33.22
C THR A 277 9.27 22.03 -33.05
N ASN A 278 8.93 20.78 -33.34
CA ASN A 278 7.57 20.27 -33.16
C ASN A 278 7.22 20.11 -31.66
N GLU A 279 5.94 19.88 -31.35
CA GLU A 279 5.46 19.81 -29.97
C GLU A 279 6.13 18.70 -29.14
N CYS A 280 6.37 17.53 -29.73
CA CYS A 280 6.97 16.41 -29.00
C CYS A 280 8.45 16.66 -28.64
N PHE A 281 9.23 17.29 -29.51
CA PHE A 281 10.60 17.70 -29.20
C PHE A 281 10.63 18.95 -28.30
N GLN A 282 9.62 19.83 -28.39
CA GLN A 282 9.51 20.99 -27.50
C GLN A 282 9.27 20.55 -26.05
N LYS A 283 8.49 19.48 -25.83
CA LYS A 283 8.31 18.85 -24.52
C LYS A 283 9.65 18.39 -23.91
N PHE A 284 10.49 17.74 -24.72
CA PHE A 284 11.83 17.31 -24.32
C PHE A 284 12.75 18.50 -23.93
N ILE A 285 12.73 19.58 -24.73
CA ILE A 285 13.48 20.82 -24.43
C ILE A 285 13.02 21.43 -23.09
N ASN A 286 11.71 21.48 -22.84
CA ASN A 286 11.16 22.02 -21.59
C ASN A 286 11.57 21.19 -20.37
N GLN A 287 11.60 19.85 -20.50
CA GLN A 287 12.09 18.95 -19.45
C GLN A 287 13.57 19.21 -19.12
N HIS A 288 14.41 19.43 -20.14
CA HIS A 288 15.82 19.77 -19.92
C HIS A 288 16.02 21.13 -19.25
N LYS A 289 15.22 22.14 -19.60
CA LYS A 289 15.24 23.45 -18.92
C LYS A 289 14.91 23.33 -17.43
N ALA A 290 13.84 22.60 -17.10
CA ALA A 290 13.47 22.34 -15.72
C ALA A 290 14.58 21.61 -14.94
N ARG A 291 15.32 20.70 -15.60
CA ARG A 291 16.51 20.09 -14.99
C ARG A 291 17.61 21.12 -14.73
N ILE A 292 17.95 21.97 -15.69
CA ILE A 292 19.00 23.00 -15.51
C ILE A 292 18.65 23.92 -14.34
N GLU A 293 17.39 24.34 -14.24
CA GLU A 293 16.89 25.14 -13.12
C GLU A 293 17.05 24.39 -11.79
N SER A 294 16.70 23.10 -11.74
CA SER A 294 16.89 22.26 -10.56
C SER A 294 18.36 22.07 -10.17
N LEU A 295 19.28 21.92 -11.13
CA LEU A 295 20.72 21.81 -10.87
C LEU A 295 21.27 23.13 -10.32
N SER A 296 20.87 24.26 -10.91
CA SER A 296 21.28 25.58 -10.43
C SER A 296 20.81 25.85 -8.99
N MET A 297 19.61 25.38 -8.63
CA MET A 297 19.12 25.46 -7.25
C MET A 297 19.93 24.58 -6.27
N LYS A 298 20.43 23.42 -6.72
CA LYS A 298 21.24 22.53 -5.88
C LYS A 298 22.65 23.05 -5.62
N GLU A 299 23.23 23.81 -6.55
CA GLU A 299 24.55 24.45 -6.35
C GLU A 299 24.49 25.74 -5.52
N ALA A 300 23.31 26.34 -5.38
CA ALA A 300 23.09 27.55 -4.61
C ALA A 300 22.90 27.31 -3.09
N ILE A 301 22.88 26.05 -2.65
CA ILE A 301 22.74 25.60 -1.25
C ILE A 301 24.09 25.06 -0.76
#